data_AF-A0A8T4UVD2-F1
#
_entry.id   AF-A0A8T4UVD2-F1
#
_cell.length_a   1.000
_cell.length_b   1.000
_cell.length_c   1.000
_cell.angle_alpha   90.00
_cell.angle_beta   90.00
_cell.angle_gamma   90.00
#
_symmetry.space_group_name_H-M   'P 1'
#
loop_
_entity.id
_entity.type
_entity.pdbx_description
1 polymer ?
#
loop_
_entity_poly.entity_id
_entity_poly.type
_entity_poly.pdbx_seq_one_letter_code
_entity_poly.pdbx_strand_id
1 'polypeptide(L)'
;MITSAEMAELERLSEQRGIPTLRLMETAGAALADIIVERFRPRKVLVVCYHGNNGGDGFVAARMLQHHVKVRIAFLGRVEKLRGEALLNYERLDPRLLVSFPSVRLEDRA
;
A
#
# COMPACT_ATOMS: atom_id res chain seq x y z
N MET A 1 -10.19 -14.39 14.05
CA MET A 1 -9.58 -14.18 12.71
C MET A 1 -10.68 -14.29 11.69
N ILE A 2 -10.68 -13.42 10.68
CA ILE A 2 -11.56 -13.50 9.50
C ILE A 2 -10.73 -14.01 8.31
N THR A 3 -11.36 -14.79 7.44
CA THR A 3 -10.78 -15.28 6.19
C THR A 3 -10.74 -14.18 5.13
N SER A 4 -9.94 -14.37 4.08
CA SER A 4 -9.91 -13.44 2.94
C SER A 4 -11.27 -13.33 2.24
N ALA A 5 -12.04 -14.42 2.19
CA ALA A 5 -13.38 -14.42 1.63
C ALA A 5 -14.36 -13.60 2.49
N GLU A 6 -14.31 -13.75 3.81
CA GLU A 6 -15.12 -12.95 4.73
C GLU A 6 -14.73 -11.46 4.68
N MET A 7 -13.43 -11.15 4.55
CA MET A 7 -12.97 -9.75 4.40
C MET A 7 -13.52 -9.12 3.11
N ALA A 8 -13.45 -9.84 1.98
CA ALA A 8 -14.01 -9.36 0.72
C ALA A 8 -15.53 -9.12 0.80
N GLU A 9 -16.26 -9.98 1.52
CA GLU A 9 -17.69 -9.78 1.75
C GLU A 9 -17.97 -8.56 2.64
N LEU A 10 -17.15 -8.30 3.66
CA LEU A 10 -17.26 -7.09 4.49
C LEU A 10 -16.99 -5.81 3.69
N GLU A 11 -16.02 -5.83 2.77
CA GLU A 11 -15.74 -4.72 1.87
C GLU A 11 -16.94 -4.45 0.94
N ARG A 12 -17.51 -5.51 0.35
CA ARG A 12 -18.72 -5.42 -0.48
C ARG A 12 -19.92 -4.87 0.29
N LEU A 13 -20.11 -5.33 1.53
CA LEU A 13 -21.15 -4.85 2.43
C LEU A 13 -20.94 -3.40 2.89
N SER A 14 -19.69 -2.94 2.93
CA SER A 14 -19.34 -1.53 3.21
C SER A 14 -19.75 -0.64 2.03
N GLU A 15 -19.47 -1.05 0.80
CA GLU A 15 -19.89 -0.31 -0.40
C GLU A 15 -21.41 -0.20 -0.50
N GLN A 16 -22.14 -1.29 -0.22
CA GLN A 16 -23.60 -1.28 -0.18
C GLN A 16 -24.18 -0.30 0.86
N ARG A 17 -23.40 0.02 1.90
CA ARG A 17 -23.75 1.02 2.92
C ARG A 17 -23.23 2.41 2.61
N GLY A 18 -22.68 2.63 1.41
CA GLY A 18 -22.17 3.91 0.95
C GLY A 18 -20.76 4.25 1.44
N ILE A 19 -20.00 3.27 1.95
CA ILE A 19 -18.59 3.44 2.33
C ILE A 19 -17.73 2.81 1.22
N PRO A 20 -17.09 3.62 0.35
CA PRO A 20 -16.27 3.09 -0.74
C PRO A 20 -15.09 2.27 -0.20
N THR A 21 -14.76 1.16 -0.85
CA THR A 21 -13.54 0.37 -0.57
C THR A 21 -12.27 1.21 -0.60
N LEU A 22 -12.19 2.19 -1.50
CA LEU A 22 -11.08 3.16 -1.54
C LEU A 22 -10.90 3.90 -0.20
N ARG A 23 -12.00 4.25 0.48
CA ARG A 23 -11.94 4.90 1.80
C ARG A 23 -11.43 3.92 2.86
N LEU A 24 -11.79 2.64 2.77
CA LEU A 24 -11.27 1.61 3.67
C LEU A 24 -9.75 1.47 3.54
N MET A 25 -9.24 1.38 2.30
CA MET A 25 -7.80 1.33 2.00
C MET A 25 -7.06 2.58 2.48
N GLU A 26 -7.60 3.78 2.21
CA GLU A 26 -7.02 5.04 2.69
C GLU A 26 -6.96 5.08 4.23
N THR A 27 -8.00 4.60 4.92
CA THR A 27 -8.00 4.49 6.38
C THR A 27 -6.98 3.47 6.89
N ALA A 28 -6.89 2.30 6.27
CA ALA A 28 -5.94 1.25 6.67
C ALA A 28 -4.48 1.70 6.52
N GLY A 29 -4.12 2.27 5.37
CA GLY A 29 -2.77 2.77 5.13
C GLY A 29 -2.40 3.98 5.99
N ALA A 30 -3.34 4.88 6.27
CA ALA A 30 -3.12 6.01 7.18
C ALA A 30 -2.85 5.53 8.62
N ALA A 31 -3.69 4.61 9.13
CA ALA A 31 -3.49 4.03 10.45
C ALA A 31 -2.14 3.30 10.57
N LEU A 32 -1.70 2.62 9.50
CA LEU A 32 -0.38 2.01 9.45
C LEU A 32 0.74 3.05 9.55
N ALA A 33 0.63 4.17 8.83
CA ALA A 33 1.60 5.26 8.90
C ALA A 33 1.69 5.86 10.31
N ASP A 34 0.54 6.12 10.95
CA ASP A 34 0.47 6.66 12.32
C ASP A 34 1.18 5.74 13.31
N ILE A 35 0.87 4.44 13.28
CA ILE A 35 1.53 3.43 14.13
C ILE A 35 3.05 3.41 13.88
N ILE A 36 3.48 3.51 12.61
CA ILE A 36 4.90 3.52 12.27
C ILE A 36 5.62 4.73 12.90
N VAL A 37 5.03 5.92 12.79
CA VAL A 37 5.58 7.16 13.34
C VAL A 37 5.62 7.12 14.86
N GLU A 38 4.51 6.76 15.49
CA GLU A 38 4.36 6.80 16.95
C GLU A 38 5.24 5.76 17.64
N ARG A 39 5.22 4.52 17.14
CA ARG A 39 5.84 3.38 17.82
C ARG A 39 7.34 3.27 17.55
N PHE A 40 7.79 3.56 16.33
CA PHE A 40 9.17 3.30 15.93
C PHE A 40 10.00 4.58 15.76
N ARG A 41 9.35 5.75 15.59
CA ARG A 41 10.02 7.05 15.36
C ARG A 41 11.16 6.96 14.34
N PRO A 42 10.94 6.35 13.16
CA PRO A 42 12.03 6.07 12.23
C PRO A 42 12.56 7.35 11.61
N ARG A 43 13.82 7.36 11.18
CA ARG A 43 14.36 8.43 10.32
C ARG A 43 14.14 8.17 8.83
N LYS A 44 14.08 6.88 8.45
CA LYS A 44 13.92 6.41 7.07
C LYS A 44 13.02 5.18 7.06
N VAL A 45 12.16 5.07 6.05
CA VAL A 45 11.29 3.91 5.82
C VAL A 45 11.39 3.47 4.36
N LEU A 46 11.53 2.17 4.15
CA LEU A 46 11.34 1.53 2.84
C LEU A 46 10.02 0.77 2.87
N VAL A 47 9.09 1.17 2.01
CA VAL A 47 7.82 0.46 1.82
C VAL A 47 7.96 -0.48 0.64
N VAL A 48 7.81 -1.79 0.86
CA VAL A 48 7.90 -2.79 -0.20
C VAL A 48 6.49 -3.20 -0.61
N CYS A 49 6.12 -2.91 -1.85
CA CYS A 49 4.78 -3.14 -2.39
C CYS A 49 4.81 -4.08 -3.59
N TYR A 50 3.71 -4.81 -3.76
CA TYR A 50 3.39 -5.55 -4.99
C TYR A 50 2.02 -5.10 -5.53
N HIS A 51 1.42 -5.84 -6.47
CA HIS A 51 0.23 -5.35 -7.19
C HIS A 51 -1.12 -5.61 -6.50
N GLY A 52 -1.15 -6.21 -5.30
CA GLY A 52 -2.38 -6.54 -4.58
C GLY A 52 -2.86 -5.43 -3.64
N ASN A 53 -3.97 -5.68 -2.93
CA ASN A 53 -4.59 -4.72 -2.01
C ASN A 53 -3.62 -4.22 -0.92
N ASN A 54 -2.83 -5.12 -0.33
CA ASN A 54 -1.79 -4.74 0.63
C ASN A 54 -0.73 -3.80 0.03
N GLY A 55 -0.48 -3.91 -1.28
CA GLY A 55 0.37 -2.96 -2.00
C GLY A 55 -0.26 -1.56 -2.05
N GLY A 56 -1.57 -1.51 -2.25
CA GLY A 56 -2.39 -0.30 -2.15
C GLY A 56 -2.32 0.36 -0.77
N ASP A 57 -2.49 -0.42 0.31
CA ASP A 57 -2.31 0.08 1.69
C ASP A 57 -0.90 0.64 1.90
N GLY A 58 0.11 -0.04 1.35
CA GLY A 58 1.49 0.42 1.38
C GLY A 58 1.71 1.73 0.62
N PHE A 59 1.06 1.93 -0.52
CA PHE A 59 1.12 3.20 -1.26
C PHE A 59 0.49 4.35 -0.46
N VAL A 60 -0.67 4.10 0.17
CA VAL A 60 -1.29 5.05 1.09
C VAL A 60 -0.34 5.38 2.24
N ALA A 61 0.18 4.36 2.94
CA ALA A 61 1.07 4.53 4.08
C ALA A 61 2.33 5.30 3.69
N ALA A 62 2.93 5.00 2.53
CA ALA A 62 4.09 5.73 2.02
C ALA A 62 3.78 7.22 1.79
N ARG A 63 2.60 7.53 1.23
CA ARG A 63 2.14 8.89 0.97
C ARG A 63 1.88 9.67 2.26
N MET A 64 1.43 9.01 3.33
CA MET A 64 1.28 9.66 4.64
C MET A 64 2.63 9.84 5.35
N LEU A 65 3.46 8.80 5.36
CA LEU A 65 4.77 8.81 6.01
C LEU A 65 5.74 9.86 5.43
N GLN A 66 5.60 10.22 4.15
CA GLN A 66 6.50 11.19 3.51
C GLN A 66 6.49 12.58 4.19
N HIS A 67 5.43 12.89 4.93
CA HIS A 67 5.30 14.15 5.67
C HIS A 67 6.06 14.15 7.00
N HIS A 68 6.53 12.99 7.46
CA HIS A 68 7.17 12.81 8.76
C HIS A 68 8.60 12.31 8.66
N VAL A 69 8.89 11.45 7.68
CA VAL A 69 10.17 10.72 7.58
C VAL A 69 10.61 10.59 6.12
N LYS A 70 11.88 10.24 5.89
CA LYS A 70 12.35 9.96 4.52
C LYS A 70 11.82 8.61 4.06
N VAL A 71 10.91 8.61 3.09
CA VAL A 71 10.27 7.40 2.56
C VAL A 71 10.81 7.06 1.17
N ARG A 72 10.96 5.76 0.90
CA ARG A 72 11.12 5.21 -0.46
C ARG A 72 10.16 4.04 -0.64
N ILE A 73 9.74 3.80 -1.89
CA ILE A 73 8.84 2.72 -2.27
C ILE A 73 9.56 1.78 -3.22
N ALA A 74 9.68 0.53 -2.80
CA ALA A 74 10.11 -0.59 -3.61
C ALA A 74 8.89 -1.29 -4.20
N PHE A 75 8.49 -0.90 -5.41
CA PHE A 75 7.42 -1.60 -6.12
C PHE A 75 8.02 -2.75 -6.95
N LEU A 76 7.73 -3.98 -6.54
CA LEU A 76 8.25 -5.20 -7.18
C LEU A 76 7.31 -5.73 -8.29
N GLY A 77 6.18 -5.06 -8.52
CA GLY A 77 5.16 -5.45 -9.47
C GLY A 77 5.30 -4.76 -10.83
N ARG A 78 4.33 -5.07 -11.69
CA ARG A 78 4.12 -4.39 -12.97
C ARG A 78 2.95 -3.44 -12.83
N VAL A 79 3.10 -2.18 -13.25
CA VAL A 79 2.04 -1.17 -13.13
C VAL A 79 0.80 -1.61 -13.89
N GLU A 80 0.99 -2.30 -15.02
CA GLU A 80 -0.09 -2.84 -15.87
C GLU A 80 -0.88 -3.97 -15.19
N LYS A 81 -0.45 -4.47 -14.02
CA LYS A 81 -1.19 -5.44 -13.19
C LYS A 81 -1.94 -4.78 -12.03
N LEU A 82 -1.71 -3.50 -11.74
CA LEU A 82 -2.46 -2.78 -10.71
C LEU A 82 -3.90 -2.56 -11.16
N ARG A 83 -4.85 -2.77 -10.25
CA ARG A 83 -6.29 -2.60 -10.49
C ARG A 83 -6.91 -1.89 -9.30
N GLY A 84 -8.11 -1.36 -9.49
CA GLY A 84 -8.93 -0.79 -8.42
C GLY A 84 -8.20 0.26 -7.59
N GLU A 85 -8.37 0.18 -6.29
CA GLU A 85 -7.88 1.13 -5.28
C GLU A 85 -6.35 1.14 -5.21
N ALA A 86 -5.69 0.00 -5.47
CA ALA A 86 -4.24 -0.08 -5.49
C ALA A 86 -3.65 0.74 -6.66
N LEU A 87 -4.29 0.70 -7.84
CA LEU A 87 -3.91 1.55 -8.97
C LEU A 87 -4.13 3.03 -8.66
N LEU A 88 -5.31 3.37 -8.13
CA LEU A 88 -5.64 4.76 -7.77
C LEU A 88 -4.64 5.34 -6.76
N ASN A 89 -4.21 4.57 -5.77
CA ASN A 89 -3.23 5.02 -4.80
C ASN A 89 -1.81 5.05 -5.35
N TYR A 90 -1.45 4.14 -6.25
CA TYR A 90 -0.18 4.21 -6.98
C TYR A 90 -0.07 5.50 -7.81
N GLU A 91 -1.13 5.87 -8.53
CA GLU A 91 -1.17 7.09 -9.36
C GLU A 91 -1.09 8.38 -8.53
N ARG A 92 -1.46 8.33 -7.24
CA ARG A 92 -1.37 9.45 -6.29
C ARG A 92 0.00 9.64 -5.66
N LEU A 93 0.96 8.75 -5.93
CA LEU A 93 2.30 8.83 -5.36
C LEU A 93 3.08 10.00 -5.96
N ASP A 94 3.93 10.63 -5.14
CA ASP A 94 5.05 11.41 -5.67
C ASP A 94 6.04 10.43 -6.33
N PRO A 95 6.29 10.54 -7.66
CA PRO A 95 7.18 9.61 -8.37
C PRO A 95 8.59 9.55 -7.78
N ARG A 96 9.04 10.59 -7.06
CA ARG A 96 10.36 10.63 -6.40
C ARG A 96 10.48 9.62 -5.25
N LEU A 97 9.37 9.12 -4.73
CA LEU A 97 9.36 8.07 -3.70
C LEU A 97 9.75 6.71 -4.29
N LEU A 98 9.42 6.44 -5.56
CA LEU A 98 9.71 5.16 -6.21
C LEU A 98 11.22 4.97 -6.40
N VAL A 99 11.76 3.84 -5.95
CA VAL A 99 13.12 3.41 -6.31
C VAL A 99 13.06 2.56 -7.57
N SER A 100 13.96 2.81 -8.51
CA SER A 100 14.31 1.81 -9.50
C SER A 100 15.30 0.83 -8.88
N PHE A 101 15.05 -0.45 -9.08
CA PHE A 101 16.08 -1.46 -8.86
C PHE A 101 16.63 -1.88 -10.21
N PRO A 102 17.94 -2.13 -10.34
CA PRO A 102 18.41 -3.00 -11.41
C PRO A 102 17.63 -4.30 -11.31
N SER A 103 17.14 -4.84 -12.43
CA SER A 103 16.29 -6.03 -12.48
C SER A 103 16.92 -7.19 -11.68
N VAL A 104 16.45 -7.40 -10.45
CA VAL A 104 16.83 -8.55 -9.63
C VAL A 104 15.91 -9.69 -10.04
N ARG A 105 16.46 -10.69 -10.73
CA ARG A 105 15.78 -11.98 -10.87
C ARG A 105 15.86 -12.67 -9.52
N LEU A 106 14.72 -12.77 -8.83
CA LEU A 106 14.59 -13.76 -7.76
C LEU A 106 14.70 -15.11 -8.47
N GLU A 107 15.82 -15.81 -8.31
CA GLU A 107 15.93 -17.18 -8.77
C GLU A 107 14.87 -17.98 -8.04
N ASP A 108 13.96 -18.60 -8.81
CA ASP A 108 12.91 -19.46 -8.28
C ASP A 108 13.56 -20.57 -7.45
N ARG A 109 13.49 -20.45 -6.13
CA ARG A 109 13.74 -21.59 -5.26
C ARG A 109 12.46 -22.42 -5.25
N ALA A 110 12.49 -23.47 -6.07
CA ALA A 110 11.54 -24.57 -6.08
C ALA A 110 11.45 -25.27 -4.71
#